data_AF-A0A377IV42-F1
#
_entry.id   AF-A0A377IV42-F1
#
_cell.length_a   1.000
_cell.length_b   1.000
_cell.length_c   1.000
_cell.angle_alpha   90.00
_cell.angle_beta   90.00
_cell.angle_gamma   90.00
#
_symmetry.space_group_name_H-M   'P 1'
#
loop_
_entity.id
_entity.type
_entity.pdbx_description
1 polymer ?
#
loop_
_entity_poly.entity_id
_entity_poly.type
_entity_poly.pdbx_seq_one_letter_code
_entity_poly.pdbx_strand_id
1 'polypeptide(L)'
;MQVCYGKLAPLKRIKADDCIIYYSPTLHFKGIEKLQAFTAIRIVLPGEPYQVDMGNGFHPFRRNVLWANKKIDVSIHTLIESLELTKNTKNWGYPFRFGLLKISEADKRIIANAMQAYIN
;
A
#
# COMPACT_ATOMS: atom_id res chain seq x y z
N MET A 1 8.11 -5.07 5.17
CA MET A 1 6.82 -4.36 5.21
C MET A 1 6.00 -4.78 6.42
N GLN A 2 5.13 -3.90 6.92
CA GLN A 2 4.20 -4.10 8.03
C GLN A 2 2.83 -3.50 7.64
N VAL A 3 1.72 -4.13 8.05
CA VAL A 3 0.36 -3.64 7.79
C VAL A 3 -0.51 -3.76 9.04
N CYS A 4 -1.63 -3.02 9.08
CA CYS A 4 -2.66 -3.12 10.12
C CYS A 4 -2.12 -3.18 11.56
N TYR A 5 -1.23 -2.25 11.93
CA TYR A 5 -0.58 -2.20 13.25
C TYR A 5 0.23 -3.45 13.63
N GLY A 6 0.78 -4.16 12.64
CA GLY A 6 1.63 -5.34 12.88
C GLY A 6 0.86 -6.64 13.09
N LYS A 7 -0.42 -6.70 12.73
CA LYS A 7 -1.23 -7.93 12.82
C LYS A 7 -0.76 -9.00 11.81
N LEU A 8 -0.76 -10.25 12.25
CA LEU A 8 -0.41 -11.42 11.41
C LEU A 8 -1.47 -11.73 10.34
N ALA A 9 -2.76 -11.69 10.70
CA ALA A 9 -3.83 -12.19 9.84
C ALA A 9 -3.86 -11.53 8.44
N PRO A 10 -3.71 -10.19 8.30
CA PRO A 10 -3.62 -9.57 6.99
C PRO A 10 -2.39 -10.02 6.18
N LEU A 11 -1.24 -10.22 6.83
CA LEU A 11 0.00 -10.63 6.18
C LEU A 11 -0.04 -12.08 5.67
N LYS A 12 -0.78 -12.98 6.31
CA LYS A 12 -0.95 -14.38 5.84
C LYS A 12 -1.67 -14.48 4.48
N ARG A 13 -2.48 -13.48 4.14
CA ARG A 13 -3.22 -13.41 2.86
C ARG A 13 -2.35 -12.93 1.71
N ILE A 14 -1.23 -12.28 2.01
CA ILE A 14 -0.28 -11.76 1.03
C ILE A 14 0.74 -12.88 0.73
N LYS A 15 1.04 -13.09 -0.55
CA LYS A 15 1.95 -14.13 -1.04
C LYS A 15 3.22 -13.52 -1.65
N ALA A 16 4.20 -14.37 -1.92
CA ALA A 16 5.35 -13.98 -2.72
C ALA A 16 4.87 -13.45 -4.08
N ASP A 17 5.60 -12.50 -4.64
CA ASP A 17 5.32 -11.82 -5.91
C ASP A 17 4.08 -10.92 -5.93
N ASP A 18 3.32 -10.86 -4.83
CA ASP A 18 2.27 -9.85 -4.69
C ASP A 18 2.87 -8.44 -4.73
N CYS A 19 2.21 -7.56 -5.48
CA CYS A 19 2.54 -6.14 -5.52
C CYS A 19 1.77 -5.37 -4.44
N ILE A 20 2.49 -4.63 -3.61
CA ILE A 20 1.95 -3.78 -2.55
C ILE A 20 2.16 -2.32 -2.92
N ILE A 21 1.05 -1.59 -3.04
CA ILE A 21 1.05 -0.16 -3.26
C ILE A 21 0.60 0.54 -1.98
N TYR A 22 1.38 1.53 -1.54
CA TYR A 22 1.08 2.33 -0.36
C TYR A 22 0.33 3.58 -0.77
N TYR A 23 -0.78 3.83 -0.06
CA TYR A 23 -1.51 5.09 -0.09
C TYR A 23 -1.30 5.82 1.23
N SER A 24 -0.87 7.08 1.15
CA SER A 24 -0.69 7.96 2.30
C SER A 24 -1.83 8.97 2.34
N PRO A 25 -2.78 8.88 3.30
CA PRO A 25 -3.89 9.83 3.41
C PRO A 25 -3.41 11.23 3.85
N THR A 26 -2.38 11.27 4.70
CA THR A 26 -1.84 12.49 5.32
C THR A 26 -0.34 12.57 5.15
N LEU A 27 0.21 13.79 5.23
CA LEU A 27 1.66 14.02 5.09
C LEU A 27 2.44 13.41 6.25
N HIS A 28 1.91 13.57 7.47
CA HIS A 28 2.49 13.02 8.68
C HIS A 28 1.55 11.98 9.31
N PHE A 29 2.14 11.00 9.99
CA PHE A 29 1.39 10.02 10.78
C PHE A 29 0.57 10.72 11.86
N LYS A 30 -0.73 10.42 11.95
CA LYS A 30 -1.72 11.10 12.82
C LYS A 30 -1.90 12.61 12.55
N GLY A 31 -1.31 13.15 11.48
CA GLY A 31 -1.51 14.53 11.07
C GLY A 31 -2.89 14.74 10.41
N ILE A 32 -3.25 16.00 10.20
CA ILE A 32 -4.49 16.39 9.49
C ILE A 32 -4.22 16.89 8.07
N GLU A 33 -2.97 17.26 7.77
CA GLU A 33 -2.56 17.73 6.46
C GLU A 33 -2.65 16.59 5.45
N LYS A 34 -3.43 16.81 4.40
CA LYS A 34 -3.75 15.80 3.39
C LYS A 34 -2.58 15.62 2.44
N LEU A 35 -2.19 14.37 2.22
CA LEU A 35 -1.29 13.99 1.12
C LEU A 35 -2.10 13.30 0.02
N GLN A 36 -2.95 12.33 0.41
CA GLN A 36 -3.86 11.59 -0.46
C GLN A 36 -3.18 11.09 -1.75
N ALA A 37 -2.01 10.47 -1.60
CA ALA A 37 -1.18 10.04 -2.72
C ALA A 37 -0.73 8.59 -2.58
N PHE A 38 -0.46 7.96 -3.73
CA PHE A 38 0.33 6.74 -3.79
C PHE A 38 1.81 7.09 -3.69
N THR A 39 2.48 6.55 -2.67
CA THR A 39 3.82 6.99 -2.25
C THR A 39 4.91 5.92 -2.34
N ALA A 40 4.50 4.65 -2.46
CA ALA A 40 5.42 3.54 -2.57
C ALA A 40 4.77 2.33 -3.26
N ILE A 41 5.61 1.53 -3.93
CA ILE A 41 5.21 0.29 -4.60
C ILE A 41 6.30 -0.77 -4.40
N ARG A 42 5.94 -1.96 -3.95
CA ARG A 42 6.88 -2.98 -3.48
C ARG A 42 6.43 -4.35 -3.96
N ILE A 43 7.37 -5.27 -4.18
CA ILE A 43 7.08 -6.67 -4.47
C ILE A 43 7.41 -7.52 -3.26
N VAL A 44 6.51 -8.42 -2.89
CA VAL A 44 6.69 -9.28 -1.73
C VAL A 44 7.66 -10.40 -2.05
N LEU A 45 8.70 -10.53 -1.22
CA LEU A 45 9.68 -11.61 -1.38
C LEU A 45 9.13 -12.94 -0.80
N PRO A 46 9.67 -14.08 -1.25
CA PRO A 46 9.39 -15.38 -0.65
C PRO A 46 9.63 -15.41 0.86
N GLY A 47 8.94 -16.33 1.54
CA GLY A 47 9.03 -16.54 2.99
C GLY A 47 7.71 -16.28 3.72
N GLU A 48 7.70 -16.64 5.01
CA GLU A 48 6.54 -16.45 5.89
C GLU A 48 6.62 -15.13 6.67
N PRO A 49 5.49 -14.59 7.17
CA PRO A 49 5.51 -13.47 8.09
C PRO A 49 6.32 -13.81 9.35
N TYR A 50 7.17 -12.88 9.78
CA TYR A 50 8.03 -13.01 10.96
C TYR A 50 7.83 -11.84 11.91
N GLN A 51 8.12 -12.02 13.20
CA GLN A 51 8.06 -10.95 14.18
C GLN A 51 9.43 -10.28 14.35
N VAL A 52 9.40 -8.99 14.65
CA VAL A 52 10.60 -8.21 15.01
C VAL A 52 10.30 -7.52 16.33
N ASP A 53 11.20 -7.64 17.31
CA ASP A 53 11.12 -6.86 18.54
C ASP A 53 11.50 -5.40 18.24
N MET A 54 10.58 -4.49 18.51
CA MET A 54 10.77 -3.04 18.37
C MET A 54 10.95 -2.36 19.73
N GLY A 55 11.11 -3.13 20.81
CA GLY A 55 11.18 -2.67 22.19
C GLY A 55 9.81 -2.50 22.84
N ASN A 56 9.80 -2.36 24.17
CA ASN A 56 8.59 -2.10 24.98
C ASN A 56 7.45 -3.11 24.76
N GLY A 57 7.80 -4.38 24.50
CA GLY A 57 6.82 -5.45 24.26
C GLY A 57 6.14 -5.39 22.88
N PHE A 58 6.51 -4.45 21.99
CA PHE A 58 5.91 -4.34 20.66
C PHE A 58 6.62 -5.24 19.64
N HIS A 59 5.95 -6.33 19.25
CA HIS A 59 6.47 -7.36 18.34
C HIS A 59 5.63 -7.48 17.05
N PRO A 60 5.66 -6.47 16.15
CA PRO A 60 4.86 -6.51 14.95
C PRO A 60 5.31 -7.61 13.97
N PHE A 61 4.34 -8.20 13.29
CA PHE A 61 4.61 -9.07 12.14
C PHE A 61 5.01 -8.27 10.90
N ARG A 62 5.96 -8.82 10.14
CA ARG A 62 6.52 -8.24 8.92
C ARG A 62 6.72 -9.30 7.84
N ARG A 63 6.80 -8.85 6.59
CA ARG A 63 7.28 -9.64 5.43
C ARG A 63 8.39 -8.89 4.71
N ASN A 64 9.33 -9.62 4.11
CA ASN A 64 10.35 -9.02 3.27
C ASN A 64 9.75 -8.55 1.95
N VAL A 65 10.25 -7.42 1.44
CA VAL A 65 9.82 -6.84 0.17
C VAL A 65 11.01 -6.29 -0.60
N LEU A 66 10.95 -6.39 -1.92
CA LEU A 66 11.80 -5.67 -2.84
C LEU A 66 11.23 -4.27 -3.08
N TRP A 67 12.10 -3.27 -3.02
CA TRP A 67 11.72 -1.88 -3.28
C TRP A 67 11.72 -1.63 -4.79
N ALA A 68 10.54 -1.49 -5.39
CA ALA A 68 10.48 -1.01 -6.77
C ALA A 68 10.84 0.48 -6.81
N ASN A 69 11.54 0.87 -7.87
CA ASN A 69 11.84 2.26 -8.16
C ASN A 69 10.56 2.95 -8.60
N LYS A 70 10.37 4.19 -8.16
CA LYS A 70 9.29 5.07 -8.61
C LYS A 70 9.86 6.47 -8.74
N LYS A 71 9.50 7.18 -9.82
CA LYS A 71 10.02 8.54 -10.05
C LYS A 71 9.22 9.59 -9.29
N ILE A 72 7.92 9.38 -9.12
CA ILE A 72 7.01 10.37 -8.54
C ILE A 72 5.99 9.74 -7.59
N ASP A 73 5.55 10.53 -6.61
CA ASP A 73 4.31 10.26 -5.89
C ASP A 73 3.12 10.71 -6.75
N VAL A 74 2.00 10.01 -6.64
CA VAL A 74 0.82 10.29 -7.48
C VAL A 74 -0.39 10.58 -6.60
N SER A 75 -0.93 11.79 -6.70
CA SER A 75 -2.18 12.14 -6.04
C SER A 75 -3.33 11.29 -6.58
N ILE A 76 -4.10 10.67 -5.67
CA ILE A 76 -5.24 9.83 -6.05
C ILE A 76 -6.28 10.61 -6.86
N HIS A 77 -6.39 11.93 -6.62
CA HIS A 77 -7.33 12.82 -7.31
C HIS A 77 -7.15 12.82 -8.83
N THR A 78 -5.93 12.55 -9.32
CA THR A 78 -5.65 12.44 -10.77
C THR A 78 -6.15 11.13 -11.38
N LEU A 79 -6.51 10.14 -10.54
CA LEU A 79 -6.85 8.77 -10.95
C LEU A 79 -8.27 8.35 -10.54
N ILE A 80 -9.03 9.17 -9.79
CA ILE A 80 -10.32 8.79 -9.19
C ILE A 80 -11.30 8.21 -10.23
N GLU A 81 -11.35 8.78 -11.43
CA GLU A 81 -12.27 8.36 -12.48
C GLU A 81 -11.78 7.14 -13.27
N SER A 82 -10.49 6.80 -13.15
CA SER A 82 -9.83 5.72 -13.90
C SER A 82 -9.76 4.40 -13.14
N LEU A 83 -9.75 4.43 -11.80
CA LEU A 83 -9.60 3.22 -10.99
C LEU A 83 -10.95 2.56 -10.72
N GLU A 84 -11.03 1.24 -10.89
CA GLU A 84 -12.19 0.43 -10.46
C GLU A 84 -12.49 0.60 -8.97
N LEU A 85 -11.45 0.79 -8.16
CA LEU A 85 -11.55 1.08 -6.73
C LEU A 85 -12.38 2.33 -6.40
N THR A 86 -12.32 3.36 -7.26
CA THR A 86 -12.84 4.71 -6.93
C THR A 86 -13.87 5.25 -7.91
N LYS A 87 -13.94 4.70 -9.13
CA LYS A 87 -14.90 5.15 -10.14
C LYS A 87 -16.32 4.93 -9.67
N ASN A 88 -17.22 5.82 -10.06
CA ASN A 88 -18.66 5.75 -9.77
C ASN A 88 -19.04 5.77 -8.28
N THR A 89 -18.14 6.19 -7.39
CA THR A 89 -18.45 6.37 -5.96
C THR A 89 -18.05 7.75 -5.45
N LYS A 90 -19.00 8.43 -4.79
CA LYS A 90 -18.72 9.70 -4.08
C LYS A 90 -17.91 9.47 -2.80
N ASN A 91 -17.90 8.25 -2.27
CA ASN A 91 -17.21 7.87 -1.04
C ASN A 91 -15.96 7.02 -1.35
N TRP A 92 -15.17 7.45 -2.32
CA TRP A 92 -13.96 6.76 -2.77
C TRP A 92 -12.93 6.53 -1.65
N GLY A 93 -12.96 7.35 -0.59
CA GLY A 93 -12.04 7.25 0.55
C GLY A 93 -12.36 6.10 1.51
N TYR A 94 -13.59 5.59 1.51
CA TYR A 94 -14.06 4.61 2.50
C TYR A 94 -13.27 3.29 2.52
N PRO A 95 -12.91 2.66 1.37
CA PRO A 95 -12.15 1.41 1.36
C PRO A 95 -10.80 1.51 2.08
N PHE A 96 -10.15 2.68 2.09
CA PHE A 96 -8.82 2.86 2.69
C PHE A 96 -8.83 2.72 4.22
N ARG A 97 -9.98 2.85 4.89
CA ARG A 97 -10.09 2.71 6.36
C ARG A 97 -9.74 1.31 6.87
N PHE A 98 -9.78 0.30 6.00
CA PHE A 98 -9.50 -1.09 6.38
C PHE A 98 -7.99 -1.40 6.48
N GLY A 99 -7.13 -0.48 6.04
CA GLY A 99 -5.67 -0.56 6.17
C GLY A 99 -4.98 -1.55 5.22
N LEU A 100 -5.69 -2.56 4.74
CA LEU A 100 -5.26 -3.44 3.64
C LEU A 100 -6.50 -3.82 2.82
N LEU A 101 -6.44 -3.59 1.52
CA LEU A 101 -7.48 -4.01 0.58
C LEU A 101 -6.83 -4.59 -0.68
N LYS A 102 -7.57 -5.46 -1.36
CA LYS A 102 -7.20 -5.96 -2.69
C LYS A 102 -7.72 -5.00 -3.74
N ILE A 103 -6.90 -4.71 -4.74
CA ILE A 103 -7.28 -3.96 -5.95
C ILE A 103 -7.17 -4.88 -7.16
N SER A 104 -7.76 -4.48 -8.28
CA SER A 104 -7.63 -5.24 -9.52
C SER A 104 -6.25 -5.07 -10.16
N GLU A 105 -5.92 -5.99 -11.07
CA GLU A 105 -4.70 -5.91 -11.88
C GLU A 105 -4.70 -4.67 -12.79
N ALA A 106 -5.87 -4.22 -13.24
CA ALA A 106 -6.03 -3.00 -14.02
C ALA A 106 -5.66 -1.76 -13.18
N ASP A 107 -6.21 -1.64 -11.97
CA ASP A 107 -5.89 -0.54 -11.06
C ASP A 107 -4.40 -0.52 -10.70
N LYS A 108 -3.82 -1.70 -10.42
CA LYS A 108 -2.38 -1.83 -10.17
C LYS A 108 -1.56 -1.24 -11.32
N ARG A 109 -1.89 -1.59 -12.57
CA ARG A 109 -1.18 -1.10 -13.76
C ARG A 109 -1.34 0.41 -13.94
N ILE A 110 -2.54 0.95 -13.76
CA ILE A 110 -2.79 2.40 -13.85
C ILE A 110 -1.94 3.15 -12.82
N ILE A 111 -1.95 2.71 -11.56
CA ILE A 111 -1.20 3.36 -10.49
C ILE A 111 0.31 3.23 -10.72
N ALA A 112 0.80 2.04 -11.05
CA ALA A 112 2.23 1.82 -11.29
C ALA A 112 2.76 2.66 -12.46
N ASN A 113 1.98 2.75 -13.55
CA ASN A 113 2.33 3.59 -14.70
C ASN A 113 2.35 5.07 -14.34
N ALA A 114 1.34 5.55 -13.62
CA ALA A 114 1.28 6.94 -13.16
C ALA A 114 2.47 7.27 -12.26
N MET A 115 2.89 6.34 -11.39
CA MET A 115 4.07 6.48 -10.53
C MET A 115 5.40 6.38 -11.30
N GLN A 116 5.36 6.01 -12.58
CA GLN A 116 6.50 5.64 -13.40
C GLN A 116 7.38 4.60 -12.68
N ALA A 117 6.72 3.56 -12.17
CA ALA A 117 7.35 2.55 -11.36
C ALA A 117 7.90 1.39 -12.19
N TYR A 118 9.06 0.87 -11.79
CA TYR A 118 9.70 -0.28 -12.41
C TYR A 118 10.51 -1.06 -11.36
N ILE A 119 10.67 -2.36 -11.61
CA ILE A 119 11.50 -3.25 -10.81
C ILE A 119 12.84 -3.37 -11.54
N ASN A 120 13.95 -3.17 -10.82
CA ASN A 120 15.29 -3.46 -11.33
C ASN A 120 15.64 -4.92 -11.08
#